data_AF-A0A4Y2AWG4-F1
#
_entry.id   AF-A0A4Y2AWG4-F1
#
_cell.length_a   1.000
_cell.length_b   1.000
_cell.length_c   1.000
_cell.angle_alpha   90.00
_cell.angle_beta   90.00
_cell.angle_gamma   90.00
#
_symmetry.space_group_name_H-M   'P 1'
#
loop_
_entity.id
_entity.type
_entity.pdbx_description
1 polymer ?
#
loop_
_entity_poly.entity_id
_entity_poly.type
_entity_poly.pdbx_seq_one_letter_code
_entity_poly.pdbx_strand_id
1 'polypeptide(L)'
;MSITETARLVDCSRSAVVSIHAKWINDGRHQGVDHPRVIKEKGHWKVSRLVKQNWHQTAAQLTAQYNAGPSASVLEHTVQRLLLDMGLCKQTSHSCASVDQASLSTTPTVGPGPSKLNHG
;
A
#
# COMPACT_ATOMS: atom_id res chain seq x y z
N MET A 1 2.48 15.24 43.33
CA MET A 1 3.57 14.78 44.20
C MET A 1 4.88 15.39 43.74
N SER A 2 5.60 16.07 44.63
CA SER A 2 6.96 16.55 44.35
C SER A 2 8.00 15.52 44.78
N ILE A 3 9.19 15.49 44.17
CA ILE A 3 10.27 14.56 44.56
C ILE A 3 10.61 14.71 46.06
N THR A 4 10.58 15.93 46.59
CA THR A 4 10.83 16.21 48.02
C THR A 4 9.74 15.64 48.93
N GLU A 5 8.48 15.74 48.51
CA GLU A 5 7.34 15.19 49.23
C GLU A 5 7.37 13.65 49.23
N THR A 6 7.70 13.04 48.10
CA THR A 6 7.90 11.58 48.00
C THR A 6 9.10 11.12 48.84
N ALA A 7 10.22 11.84 48.79
CA ALA A 7 11.42 11.54 49.57
C ALA A 7 11.15 11.54 51.08
N ARG A 8 10.35 12.49 51.57
CA ARG A 8 9.91 12.53 52.98
C ARG A 8 8.94 11.40 53.32
N LEU A 9 8.06 11.03 52.39
CA LEU A 9 7.10 9.95 52.58
C LEU A 9 7.79 8.58 52.71
N VAL A 10 8.83 8.34 51.92
CA VAL A 10 9.59 7.08 51.90
C VAL A 10 10.85 7.10 52.78
N ASP A 11 11.07 8.21 53.51
CA ASP A 11 12.25 8.49 54.34
C ASP A 11 13.59 8.18 53.63
N CYS A 12 13.67 8.57 52.35
CA CYS A 12 14.82 8.35 51.48
C CYS A 12 15.34 9.67 50.93
N SER A 13 16.59 9.67 50.43
CA SER A 13 17.13 10.86 49.77
C SER A 13 16.38 11.17 48.47
N ARG A 14 16.33 12.46 48.11
CA ARG A 14 15.78 12.90 46.81
C ARG A 14 16.49 12.24 45.63
N SER A 15 17.80 11.96 45.74
CA SER A 15 18.58 11.29 44.70
C SER A 15 18.21 9.81 44.54
N ALA A 16 17.90 9.10 45.62
CA ALA A 16 17.42 7.72 45.57
C ALA A 16 16.09 7.63 44.81
N VAL A 17 15.15 8.54 45.12
CA VAL A 17 13.85 8.63 44.43
C VAL A 17 14.03 8.87 42.93
N VAL A 18 14.91 9.81 42.54
CA VAL A 18 15.21 10.10 41.12
C VAL A 18 15.88 8.90 40.44
N SER A 19 16.82 8.23 41.10
CA SER A 19 17.52 7.07 40.56
C SER A 19 16.55 5.89 40.33
N ILE A 20 15.64 5.63 41.27
CA ILE A 20 14.60 4.60 41.13
C ILE A 20 13.64 4.95 40.00
N HIS A 21 13.21 6.21 39.91
CA HIS A 21 12.32 6.66 38.85
C HIS A 21 12.97 6.57 37.46
N ALA A 22 14.23 6.97 37.33
CA ALA A 22 14.98 6.87 36.08
C ALA A 22 15.22 5.41 35.69
N LYS A 23 15.56 4.55 36.66
CA LYS A 23 15.72 3.11 36.45
C LYS A 23 14.41 2.48 35.99
N TRP A 24 13.27 2.83 36.59
CA TRP A 24 11.96 2.36 36.17
C TRP A 24 11.60 2.72 34.72
N ILE A 25 11.89 3.96 34.30
CA ILE A 25 11.67 4.41 32.92
C ILE A 25 12.58 3.67 31.94
N ASN A 26 13.83 3.43 32.34
CA ASN A 26 14.79 2.69 31.52
C ASN A 26 14.42 1.20 31.44
N ASP A 27 14.07 0.58 32.55
CA ASP A 27 13.69 -0.84 32.65
C ASP A 27 12.35 -1.11 31.92
N GLY A 28 11.42 -0.15 31.92
CA GLY A 28 10.17 -0.19 31.15
C GLY A 28 10.34 -0.10 29.64
N ARG A 29 11.52 0.32 29.14
CA ARG A 29 11.89 0.24 27.72
C ARG A 29 12.57 -1.08 27.35
N HIS A 30 12.86 -1.93 28.34
CA HIS A 30 13.52 -3.22 28.17
C HIS A 30 12.63 -4.44 28.47
N GLN A 31 11.30 -4.28 28.55
CA GLN A 31 10.37 -5.40 28.40
C GLN A 31 10.02 -5.65 26.93
N GLY A 32 11.06 -5.94 26.15
CA GLY A 32 10.95 -6.78 24.97
C GLY A 32 10.98 -8.27 25.34
N VAL A 33 10.34 -8.63 26.47
CA VAL A 33 10.26 -10.01 26.95
C VAL A 33 8.80 -10.44 27.00
N ASP A 34 8.16 -10.37 25.84
CA ASP A 34 7.26 -11.43 25.42
C ASP A 34 7.50 -11.71 23.94
N HIS A 35 8.67 -12.28 23.67
CA HIS A 35 8.76 -13.21 22.56
C HIS A 35 8.87 -14.60 23.19
N PRO A 36 7.74 -15.30 23.41
CA PRO A 36 7.78 -16.74 23.63
C PRO A 36 8.37 -17.37 22.36
N ARG A 37 9.71 -17.46 22.28
CA ARG A 37 10.42 -18.34 21.33
C ARG A 37 10.33 -19.78 21.81
N VAL A 38 9.14 -20.21 22.18
CA VAL A 38 8.87 -21.59 22.56
C VAL A 38 7.53 -21.95 21.92
N ILE A 39 7.65 -22.66 20.79
CA ILE A 39 6.64 -23.46 20.07
C ILE A 39 6.23 -22.94 18.66
N LYS A 40 6.99 -23.40 17.65
CA LYS A 40 6.60 -23.76 16.26
C LYS A 40 6.83 -22.78 15.08
N GLU A 41 7.92 -22.03 15.03
CA GLU A 41 8.32 -21.25 13.82
C GLU A 41 8.31 -22.12 12.52
N LYS A 42 8.80 -23.37 12.60
CA LYS A 42 8.86 -24.33 11.50
C LYS A 42 7.49 -24.74 10.91
N GLY A 43 6.44 -24.74 11.73
CA GLY A 43 5.08 -25.06 11.28
C GLY A 43 4.35 -23.84 10.71
N HIS A 44 4.67 -22.65 11.20
CA HIS A 44 4.11 -21.40 10.69
C HIS A 44 4.56 -21.17 9.24
N TRP A 45 5.85 -21.35 8.91
CA TRP A 45 6.28 -21.22 7.50
C TRP A 45 5.61 -22.21 6.55
N LYS A 46 5.30 -23.43 7.00
CA LYS A 46 4.57 -24.41 6.18
C LYS A 46 3.12 -23.99 5.96
N VAL A 47 2.43 -23.57 7.01
CA VAL A 47 1.05 -23.07 6.91
C VAL A 47 1.00 -21.80 6.06
N SER A 48 1.87 -20.82 6.31
CA SER A 48 1.95 -19.60 5.50
C SER A 48 2.29 -19.88 4.04
N ARG A 49 3.17 -20.85 3.76
CA ARG A 49 3.46 -21.27 2.38
C ARG A 49 2.24 -21.89 1.71
N LEU A 50 1.53 -22.79 2.41
CA LEU A 50 0.32 -23.43 1.88
C LEU A 50 -0.79 -22.40 1.61
N VAL A 51 -1.01 -21.47 2.55
CA VAL A 51 -1.95 -20.35 2.37
C VAL A 51 -1.55 -19.52 1.15
N LYS A 52 -0.26 -19.17 1.00
CA LYS A 52 0.23 -18.40 -0.16
C LYS A 52 0.14 -19.16 -1.49
N GLN A 53 0.30 -20.48 -1.48
CA GLN A 53 0.13 -21.29 -2.70
C GLN A 53 -1.34 -21.43 -3.09
N ASN A 54 -2.21 -21.76 -2.13
CA ASN A 54 -3.65 -21.83 -2.33
C ASN A 54 -4.23 -20.49 -2.79
N TRP A 55 -3.71 -19.40 -2.22
CA TRP A 55 -3.94 -18.03 -2.62
C TRP A 55 -3.71 -17.78 -4.12
N HIS A 56 -2.48 -18.04 -4.59
CA HIS A 56 -2.14 -17.84 -6.00
C HIS A 56 -2.95 -18.74 -6.94
N GLN A 57 -3.20 -19.99 -6.52
CA GLN A 57 -4.02 -20.92 -7.28
C GLN A 57 -5.47 -20.43 -7.42
N THR A 58 -6.08 -19.98 -6.33
CA THR A 58 -7.46 -19.48 -6.31
C THR A 58 -7.57 -18.18 -7.13
N ALA A 59 -6.61 -17.26 -6.98
CA ALA A 59 -6.56 -16.05 -7.78
C ALA A 59 -6.46 -16.37 -9.28
N ALA A 60 -5.57 -17.29 -9.68
CA ALA A 60 -5.44 -17.70 -11.08
C ALA A 60 -6.72 -18.36 -11.63
N GLN A 61 -7.41 -19.17 -10.82
CA GLN A 61 -8.70 -19.77 -11.21
C GLN A 61 -9.79 -18.72 -11.39
N LEU A 62 -9.88 -17.72 -10.51
CA LEU A 62 -10.84 -16.63 -10.63
C LEU A 62 -10.54 -15.74 -11.84
N THR A 63 -9.27 -15.43 -12.08
CA THR A 63 -8.84 -14.69 -13.28
C THR A 63 -9.14 -15.49 -14.55
N ALA A 64 -8.89 -16.80 -14.56
CA ALA A 64 -9.23 -17.66 -15.70
C ALA A 64 -10.74 -17.71 -15.96
N GLN A 65 -11.57 -17.82 -14.91
CA GLN A 65 -13.02 -17.77 -15.05
C GLN A 65 -13.52 -16.41 -15.53
N TYR A 66 -12.95 -15.31 -15.03
CA TYR A 66 -13.29 -13.97 -15.48
C TYR A 66 -12.97 -13.77 -16.97
N ASN A 67 -11.82 -14.26 -17.42
CA ASN A 67 -11.40 -14.20 -18.82
C ASN A 67 -12.15 -15.21 -19.73
N ALA A 68 -12.77 -16.25 -19.17
CA ALA A 68 -13.56 -17.25 -19.90
C ALA A 68 -15.00 -16.80 -20.23
N GLY A 69 -15.40 -15.60 -19.79
CA GLY A 69 -16.71 -15.02 -20.05
C GLY A 69 -17.72 -15.27 -18.91
N PRO A 70 -18.54 -14.28 -18.54
CA PRO A 70 -19.26 -14.31 -17.28
C PRO A 70 -20.50 -15.21 -17.33
N SER A 71 -20.59 -16.17 -16.41
CA SER A 71 -21.88 -16.63 -15.91
C SER A 71 -22.07 -16.06 -14.50
N ALA A 72 -23.14 -15.29 -14.31
CA ALA A 72 -23.55 -14.63 -13.07
C ALA A 72 -22.75 -13.37 -12.65
N SER A 73 -23.39 -12.21 -12.83
CA SER A 73 -23.04 -10.91 -12.23
C SER A 73 -22.90 -10.94 -10.69
N VAL A 74 -23.52 -11.93 -10.04
CA VAL A 74 -23.38 -12.19 -8.59
C VAL A 74 -21.98 -12.70 -8.25
N LEU A 75 -21.36 -13.48 -9.15
CA LEU A 75 -19.99 -13.95 -8.96
C LEU A 75 -18.98 -12.82 -9.23
N GLU A 76 -19.25 -11.93 -10.19
CA GLU A 76 -18.36 -10.83 -10.53
C GLU A 76 -18.10 -9.88 -9.35
N HIS A 77 -19.14 -9.35 -8.69
CA HIS A 77 -18.94 -8.45 -7.56
C HIS A 77 -18.31 -9.16 -6.36
N THR A 78 -18.59 -10.45 -6.18
CA THR A 78 -17.98 -11.28 -5.12
C THR A 78 -16.50 -11.47 -5.39
N VAL A 79 -16.12 -11.76 -6.64
CA VAL A 79 -14.73 -11.91 -7.08
C VAL A 79 -13.98 -10.58 -7.02
N GLN A 80 -14.60 -9.47 -7.44
CA GLN A 80 -14.02 -8.13 -7.29
C GLN A 80 -13.81 -7.75 -5.82
N ARG A 81 -14.78 -8.04 -4.95
CA ARG A 81 -14.67 -7.77 -3.51
C ARG A 81 -13.55 -8.59 -2.88
N LEU A 82 -13.45 -9.88 -3.25
CA LEU A 82 -12.39 -10.78 -2.83
C LEU A 82 -11.03 -10.23 -3.32
N LEU A 83 -10.89 -9.91 -4.61
CA LEU A 83 -9.65 -9.34 -5.18
C LEU A 83 -9.21 -8.01 -4.54
N LEU A 84 -10.17 -7.16 -4.13
CA LEU A 84 -9.94 -5.89 -3.45
C LEU A 84 -9.49 -6.10 -2.00
N ASP A 85 -10.19 -6.94 -1.23
CA ASP A 85 -9.81 -7.32 0.14
C ASP A 85 -8.38 -7.88 0.18
N MET A 86 -8.00 -8.48 -0.93
CA MET A 86 -6.73 -9.14 -1.14
C MET A 86 -5.63 -8.24 -1.76
N GLY A 87 -5.91 -6.96 -1.99
CA GLY A 87 -4.92 -5.95 -2.40
C GLY A 87 -4.33 -6.11 -3.82
N LEU A 88 -4.97 -6.89 -4.70
CA LEU A 88 -4.41 -7.23 -6.02
C LEU A 88 -4.73 -6.22 -7.14
N CYS A 89 -5.53 -5.18 -6.87
CA CYS A 89 -5.94 -4.24 -7.90
C CYS A 89 -4.95 -3.06 -8.03
N LYS A 90 -4.05 -3.13 -9.02
CA LYS A 90 -3.50 -1.92 -9.64
C LYS A 90 -4.59 -1.33 -10.54
N GLN A 91 -4.97 -0.10 -10.25
CA GLN A 91 -5.96 0.67 -11.01
C GLN A 91 -5.42 0.96 -12.41
N THR A 92 -5.90 0.22 -13.41
CA THR A 92 -5.77 0.60 -14.82
C THR A 92 -6.68 1.81 -15.03
N SER A 93 -6.15 3.01 -14.79
CA SER A 93 -6.81 4.25 -15.18
C SER A 93 -6.81 4.37 -16.70
N HIS A 94 -7.89 3.91 -17.33
CA HIS A 94 -8.27 4.40 -18.65
C HIS A 94 -8.98 5.75 -18.48
N SER A 95 -8.39 6.84 -18.98
CA SER A 95 -9.02 8.16 -19.25
C SER A 95 -7.91 9.21 -19.36
N CYS A 96 -7.69 10.00 -20.42
CA CYS A 96 -8.34 10.23 -21.71
C CYS A 96 -7.24 10.65 -22.71
N ALA A 97 -7.35 10.23 -23.97
CA ALA A 97 -6.64 10.92 -25.05
C ALA A 97 -7.34 12.27 -25.28
N SER A 98 -6.69 13.38 -24.94
CA SER A 98 -7.11 14.70 -25.43
C SER A 98 -6.59 14.84 -26.85
N VAL A 99 -7.50 14.79 -27.82
CA VAL A 99 -7.23 15.18 -29.20
C VAL A 99 -7.53 16.67 -29.29
N ASP A 100 -6.51 17.52 -29.23
CA ASP A 100 -6.68 18.92 -29.60
C ASP A 100 -6.62 19.04 -31.13
N GLN A 101 -7.81 19.10 -31.71
CA GLN A 101 -8.05 19.43 -33.11
C GLN A 101 -7.87 20.95 -33.31
N ALA A 102 -7.08 21.31 -34.31
CA ALA A 102 -6.69 22.66 -34.67
C ALA A 102 -7.86 23.65 -34.83
N SER A 103 -7.63 24.93 -34.50
CA SER A 103 -8.38 26.05 -35.06
C SER A 103 -7.46 27.24 -35.37
N LEU A 104 -7.57 27.68 -36.61
CA LEU A 104 -6.83 28.69 -37.35
C LEU A 104 -6.83 30.11 -36.72
N SER A 105 -5.76 30.89 -36.96
CA SER A 105 -5.80 32.11 -37.80
C SER A 105 -4.73 33.13 -37.44
N THR A 106 -3.87 33.50 -38.39
CA THR A 106 -3.47 34.92 -38.59
C THR A 106 -3.13 35.15 -40.09
N THR A 107 -3.51 36.33 -40.55
CA THR A 107 -3.93 36.77 -41.90
C THR A 107 -2.75 37.29 -42.79
N PRO A 108 -2.97 37.83 -44.02
CA PRO A 108 -2.18 37.53 -45.22
C PRO A 108 -1.20 38.65 -45.65
N THR A 109 -0.31 38.41 -46.62
CA THR A 109 0.34 39.48 -47.41
C THR A 109 0.84 38.97 -48.78
N VAL A 110 0.24 39.52 -49.85
CA VAL A 110 0.72 39.85 -51.23
C VAL A 110 1.91 39.02 -51.76
N GLY A 111 1.76 38.20 -52.82
CA GLY A 111 1.78 38.67 -54.22
C GLY A 111 2.54 37.66 -55.12
N PRO A 112 2.48 37.80 -56.46
CA PRO A 112 2.35 36.68 -57.39
C PRO A 112 3.64 36.27 -58.10
N GLY A 113 3.71 35.01 -58.57
CA GLY A 113 4.80 34.56 -59.44
C GLY A 113 4.51 33.21 -60.10
N PRO A 114 4.28 33.16 -61.42
CA PRO A 114 3.95 31.94 -62.15
C PRO A 114 5.23 31.25 -62.64
N SER A 115 5.21 29.93 -62.79
CA SER A 115 5.80 29.28 -63.97
C SER A 115 5.46 27.79 -64.07
N LYS A 116 5.06 27.45 -65.30
CA LYS A 116 4.73 26.15 -65.85
C LYS A 116 5.93 25.18 -65.89
N LEU A 117 5.59 23.97 -66.36
CA LEU A 117 6.35 22.92 -67.07
C LEU A 117 6.45 21.67 -66.17
N ASN A 118 5.62 20.63 -66.23
CA ASN A 118 5.01 19.85 -67.31
C ASN A 118 5.98 18.94 -68.09
N HIS A 119 5.65 17.64 -67.99
CA HIS A 119 6.01 16.47 -68.81
C HIS A 119 7.30 15.72 -68.53
N GLY A 120 7.14 14.39 -68.41
CA GLY A 120 8.16 13.39 -68.73
C GLY A 120 8.20 12.24 -67.75
#